data_AF-A0A3C1X8N4-F1
#
_entry.id   AF-A0A3C1X8N4-F1
#
_cell.length_a   1.000
_cell.length_b   1.000
_cell.length_c   1.000
_cell.angle_alpha   90.00
_cell.angle_beta   90.00
_cell.angle_gamma   90.00
#
_symmetry.space_group_name_H-M   'P 1'
#
loop_
_entity.id
_entity.type
_entity.pdbx_description
1 polymer ?
#
loop_
_entity_poly.entity_id
_entity_poly.type
_entity_poly.pdbx_seq_one_letter_code
_entity_poly.pdbx_strand_id
1 'polypeptide(L)'
;GEGEGEGSGFGVCGPDVIVVRDSLVALQRLASWNRQQSAALCVGVTGSVGKTTTRQMIHAVLGEQWSVLQSPANYNNEIGVPLTLLELGPSHGAAVLELGAGRVGDIRFLCGLA
;
A
#
# COMPACT_ATOMS: atom_id res chain seq x y z
N GLY A 1 -7.06 -54.42 -28.78
CA GLY A 1 -5.63 -54.07 -28.77
C GLY A 1 -5.56 -52.60 -28.47
N GLU A 2 -5.35 -52.22 -27.21
CA GLU A 2 -4.03 -52.20 -26.55
C GLU A 2 -3.12 -51.12 -27.16
N GLY A 3 -2.68 -50.23 -26.29
CA GLY A 3 -1.83 -49.10 -26.60
C GLY A 3 -1.83 -48.09 -25.46
N GLU A 4 -1.51 -48.56 -24.25
CA GLU A 4 -1.18 -47.74 -23.09
C GLU A 4 -0.04 -46.79 -23.43
N GLY A 5 -0.20 -45.54 -23.00
CA GLY A 5 0.86 -44.54 -22.96
C GLY A 5 0.71 -43.78 -21.66
N GLU A 6 1.11 -44.41 -20.55
CA GLU A 6 1.33 -43.75 -19.28
C GLU A 6 2.42 -42.69 -19.45
N GLY A 7 1.99 -41.44 -19.61
CA GLY A 7 2.84 -40.28 -19.40
C GLY A 7 2.76 -39.86 -17.94
N SER A 8 3.52 -40.51 -17.07
CA SER A 8 3.81 -40.01 -15.73
C SER A 8 4.60 -38.69 -15.84
N GLY A 9 3.90 -37.56 -15.73
CA GLY A 9 4.51 -36.23 -15.67
C GLY A 9 4.24 -35.59 -14.31
N PHE A 10 5.30 -35.39 -13.53
CA PHE A 10 5.27 -34.65 -12.27
C PHE A 10 4.70 -33.24 -12.45
N GLY A 11 4.07 -32.76 -11.36
CA GLY A 11 3.22 -31.57 -11.32
C GLY A 11 3.89 -30.26 -11.70
N VAL A 12 3.04 -29.35 -12.19
CA VAL A 12 3.27 -27.92 -12.16
C VAL A 12 2.05 -27.30 -11.49
N CYS A 13 2.15 -26.98 -10.20
CA CYS A 13 1.24 -26.00 -9.61
C CYS A 13 1.61 -24.67 -10.26
N GLY A 14 0.76 -24.17 -11.18
CA GLY A 14 0.94 -22.83 -11.71
C GLY A 14 0.93 -21.82 -10.55
N PRO A 15 1.44 -20.59 -10.76
CA PRO A 15 1.37 -19.57 -9.73
C PRO A 15 -0.07 -19.37 -9.28
N ASP A 16 -0.27 -19.09 -7.98
CA ASP A 16 -1.58 -18.65 -7.49
C ASP A 16 -1.93 -17.31 -8.17
N VAL A 17 -3.00 -17.31 -8.97
CA VAL A 17 -3.45 -16.13 -9.72
C VAL A 17 -4.82 -15.70 -9.22
N ILE A 18 -4.94 -14.41 -8.86
CA ILE A 18 -6.21 -13.77 -8.56
C ILE A 18 -6.64 -12.95 -9.79
N VAL A 19 -7.69 -13.41 -10.48
CA VAL A 19 -8.24 -12.70 -11.64
C VAL A 19 -9.12 -11.55 -11.18
N VAL A 20 -8.78 -10.33 -11.57
CA VAL A 20 -9.52 -9.10 -11.26
C VAL A 20 -9.81 -8.32 -12.54
N ARG A 21 -10.87 -7.50 -12.51
CA ARG A 21 -11.25 -6.66 -13.67
C ARG A 21 -10.26 -5.52 -13.93
N ASP A 22 -9.71 -4.97 -12.86
CA ASP A 22 -8.76 -3.86 -12.89
C ASP A 22 -7.78 -4.01 -11.71
N SER A 23 -6.50 -4.18 -12.03
CA SER A 23 -5.45 -4.43 -11.02
C SER A 23 -5.17 -3.23 -10.13
N LEU A 24 -5.33 -2.00 -10.66
CA LEU A 24 -5.11 -0.79 -9.87
C LEU A 24 -6.23 -0.63 -8.84
N VAL A 25 -7.49 -0.81 -9.26
CA VAL A 25 -8.63 -0.78 -8.35
C VAL A 25 -8.55 -1.91 -7.32
N ALA A 26 -8.11 -3.10 -7.72
CA ALA A 26 -7.90 -4.21 -6.80
C ALA A 26 -6.82 -3.89 -5.75
N LEU A 27 -5.68 -3.34 -6.17
CA LEU A 27 -4.60 -2.88 -5.28
C LEU A 27 -5.12 -1.85 -4.27
N GLN A 28 -5.85 -0.84 -4.73
CA GLN A 28 -6.40 0.22 -3.88
C GLN A 28 -7.42 -0.31 -2.87
N ARG A 29 -8.27 -1.26 -3.27
CA ARG A 29 -9.22 -1.92 -2.37
C ARG A 29 -8.52 -2.77 -1.31
N LEU A 30 -7.50 -3.53 -1.71
CA LEU A 30 -6.71 -4.34 -0.79
C LEU A 30 -5.97 -3.46 0.23
N ALA A 31 -5.39 -2.36 -0.23
CA ALA A 31 -4.73 -1.37 0.61
C ALA A 31 -5.68 -0.73 1.62
N SER A 32 -6.86 -0.28 1.16
CA SER A 32 -7.88 0.29 2.05
C SER A 32 -8.37 -0.74 3.08
N TRP A 33 -8.55 -2.00 2.67
CA TRP A 33 -8.89 -3.08 3.59
C TRP A 33 -7.80 -3.28 4.65
N ASN A 34 -6.52 -3.34 4.26
CA ASN A 34 -5.41 -3.49 5.20
C ASN A 34 -5.34 -2.31 6.18
N ARG A 35 -5.53 -1.08 5.67
CA ARG A 35 -5.59 0.14 6.48
C ARG A 35 -6.70 0.08 7.53
N GLN A 36 -7.89 -0.41 7.16
CA GLN A 36 -9.03 -0.57 8.08
C GLN A 36 -8.77 -1.60 9.18
N GLN A 37 -7.91 -2.59 8.94
CA GLN A 37 -7.51 -3.56 9.97
C GLN A 37 -6.46 -2.99 10.94
N SER A 38 -5.80 -1.89 10.58
CA SER A 38 -4.71 -1.30 11.36
C SER A 38 -5.22 -0.32 12.42
N ALA A 39 -4.69 -0.46 13.64
CA ALA A 39 -4.87 0.50 14.72
C ALA A 39 -3.88 1.68 14.66
N ALA A 40 -2.96 1.70 13.69
CA ALA A 40 -1.94 2.73 13.59
C ALA A 40 -2.55 4.12 13.36
N LEU A 41 -1.97 5.13 14.00
CA LEU A 41 -2.27 6.52 13.70
C LEU A 41 -1.76 6.86 12.30
N CYS A 42 -2.64 7.26 11.37
CA CYS A 42 -2.25 7.66 10.03
C CYS A 42 -2.23 9.19 9.88
N VAL A 43 -1.12 9.74 9.41
CA VAL A 43 -0.92 11.17 9.21
C VAL A 43 -0.60 11.44 7.74
N GLY A 44 -1.50 12.15 7.05
CA GLY A 44 -1.31 12.59 5.67
C GLY A 44 -0.69 13.98 5.58
N VAL A 45 0.39 14.13 4.82
CA VAL A 45 1.07 15.40 4.56
C VAL A 45 0.93 15.76 3.08
N THR A 46 0.37 16.94 2.79
CA THR A 46 0.20 17.43 1.41
C THR A 46 0.71 18.88 1.26
N GLY A 47 0.63 19.43 0.04
CA GLY A 47 1.08 20.79 -0.30
C GLY A 47 2.12 20.82 -1.41
N SER A 48 2.45 22.01 -1.92
CA SER A 48 3.40 22.13 -3.05
C SER A 48 4.87 22.06 -2.60
N VAL A 49 5.17 22.52 -1.38
CA VAL A 49 6.53 22.64 -0.84
C VAL A 49 6.57 22.12 0.60
N GLY A 50 7.72 21.62 1.04
CA GLY A 50 7.97 21.27 2.46
C GLY A 50 7.44 19.91 2.91
N LYS A 51 6.60 19.22 2.12
CA LYS A 51 6.01 17.91 2.46
C LYS A 51 7.02 16.90 3.01
N THR A 52 8.13 16.68 2.30
CA THR A 52 9.14 15.69 2.68
C THR A 52 9.81 16.05 4.01
N THR A 53 10.19 17.31 4.20
CA THR A 53 10.76 17.80 5.45
C THR A 53 9.77 17.69 6.61
N THR A 54 8.52 18.13 6.42
CA THR A 54 7.46 18.01 7.42
C THR A 54 7.19 16.55 7.79
N ARG A 55 7.13 15.66 6.81
CA ARG A 55 6.95 14.21 7.01
C ARG A 55 8.08 13.60 7.84
N GLN A 56 9.33 14.02 7.60
CA GLN A 56 10.49 13.58 8.38
C GLN A 56 10.44 14.10 9.82
N MET A 57 10.05 15.36 10.03
CA MET A 57 9.88 15.92 11.38
C MET A 57 8.79 15.18 12.17
N ILE A 58 7.64 14.92 11.55
CA ILE A 58 6.55 14.16 12.20
C ILE A 58 7.03 12.74 12.54
N HIS A 59 7.71 12.06 11.61
CA HIS A 59 8.26 10.74 11.87
C HIS A 59 9.26 10.73 13.02
N ALA A 60 10.15 11.71 13.10
CA ALA A 60 11.11 11.81 14.19
C ALA A 60 10.40 11.93 15.55
N VAL A 61 9.36 12.76 15.65
CA VAL A 61 8.61 12.93 16.90
C VAL A 61 7.80 11.67 17.27
N LEU A 62 7.09 11.08 16.31
CA LEU A 62 6.30 9.87 16.57
C LEU A 62 7.18 8.63 16.84
N GLY A 63 8.38 8.61 16.26
CA GLY A 63 9.37 7.55 16.40
C GLY A 63 9.92 7.39 17.81
N GLU A 64 9.78 8.40 18.67
CA GLU A 64 10.14 8.32 20.09
C GLU A 64 9.27 7.30 20.86
N GLN A 65 8.04 7.04 20.39
CA GLN A 65 7.08 6.17 21.08
C GLN A 65 6.68 4.94 20.26
N TRP A 66 6.66 5.04 18.93
CA TRP A 66 6.10 4.01 18.06
C TRP A 66 7.08 3.60 16.96
N SER A 67 6.93 2.37 16.45
CA SER A 67 7.42 2.05 15.11
C SER A 67 6.54 2.78 14.10
N VAL A 68 7.15 3.60 13.26
CA VAL A 68 6.45 4.47 12.32
C VAL A 68 6.74 4.03 10.89
N LEU A 69 5.69 3.74 10.14
CA LEU A 69 5.80 3.48 8.70
C LEU A 69 5.98 4.79 7.94
N GLN A 70 6.92 4.82 7.00
CA GLN A 70 7.17 5.95 6.10
C GLN A 70 7.15 5.48 4.65
N SER A 71 6.43 6.20 3.79
CA SER A 71 6.49 5.95 2.35
C SER A 71 7.80 6.47 1.73
N PRO A 72 8.27 5.88 0.63
CA PRO A 72 9.22 6.54 -0.27
C PRO A 72 8.69 7.89 -0.77
N ALA A 73 9.57 8.86 -1.05
CA ALA A 73 9.14 10.22 -1.44
C ALA A 73 8.32 10.26 -2.75
N ASN A 74 8.57 9.32 -3.68
CA ASN A 74 7.82 9.18 -4.92
C ASN A 74 6.50 8.39 -4.76
N TYR A 75 6.17 7.91 -3.55
CA TYR A 75 4.98 7.11 -3.27
C TYR A 75 3.89 8.00 -2.66
N ASN A 76 3.44 8.97 -3.44
CA ASN A 76 2.44 9.95 -3.02
C ASN A 76 1.22 10.01 -3.95
N ASN A 77 1.04 9.00 -4.81
CA ASN A 77 0.01 8.97 -5.84
C ASN A 77 -0.92 7.75 -5.70
N GLU A 78 -1.77 7.52 -6.70
CA GLU A 78 -2.79 6.47 -6.72
C GLU A 78 -2.26 5.03 -6.72
N ILE A 79 -0.93 4.84 -6.82
CA ILE A 79 -0.25 3.54 -6.74
C ILE A 79 0.62 3.48 -5.47
N GLY A 80 1.44 4.50 -5.25
CA GLY A 80 2.42 4.51 -4.16
C GLY A 80 1.80 4.55 -2.77
N VAL A 81 0.69 5.28 -2.60
CA VAL A 81 -0.05 5.29 -1.32
C VAL A 81 -0.62 3.90 -1.01
N PRO A 82 -1.34 3.24 -1.94
CA PRO A 82 -1.75 1.85 -1.73
C PRO A 82 -0.63 0.88 -1.36
N LEU A 83 0.51 0.94 -2.06
CA LEU A 83 1.65 0.07 -1.76
C LEU A 83 2.17 0.29 -0.33
N THR A 84 2.29 1.55 0.09
CA THR A 84 2.68 1.87 1.47
C THR A 84 1.65 1.35 2.48
N LEU A 85 0.36 1.53 2.21
CA LEU A 85 -0.69 1.04 3.11
C LEU A 85 -0.70 -0.48 3.25
N LEU A 86 -0.20 -1.23 2.28
CA LEU A 86 -0.04 -2.70 2.38
C LEU A 86 1.14 -3.12 3.27
N GLU A 87 2.11 -2.22 3.50
CA GLU A 87 3.21 -2.46 4.44
C GLU A 87 2.81 -2.24 5.90
N LEU A 88 1.62 -1.66 6.15
CA LEU A 88 1.07 -1.58 7.50
C LEU A 88 0.94 -2.98 8.09
N GLY A 89 1.43 -3.10 9.32
CA GLY A 89 1.48 -4.34 10.06
C GLY A 89 1.30 -4.09 11.55
N PRO A 90 1.10 -5.14 12.36
CA PRO A 90 0.71 -5.00 13.77
C PRO A 90 1.73 -4.28 14.66
N SER A 91 3.00 -4.24 14.27
CA SER A 91 4.07 -3.55 15.00
C SER A 91 4.04 -2.03 14.82
N HIS A 92 3.40 -1.53 13.76
CA HIS A 92 3.37 -0.10 13.47
C HIS A 92 2.36 0.60 14.37
N GLY A 93 2.82 1.57 15.17
CA GLY A 93 1.95 2.43 15.97
C GLY A 93 1.50 3.68 15.21
N ALA A 94 2.24 4.07 14.16
CA ALA A 94 1.86 5.17 13.28
C ALA A 94 2.33 4.96 11.83
N ALA A 95 1.75 5.72 10.91
CA ALA A 95 2.18 5.85 9.52
C ALA A 95 2.13 7.31 9.09
N VAL A 96 3.18 7.80 8.42
CA VAL A 96 3.25 9.16 7.90
C VAL A 96 3.39 9.13 6.38
N LEU A 97 2.33 9.54 5.69
CA LEU A 97 2.17 9.43 4.25
C LEU A 97 2.30 10.81 3.59
N GLU A 98 3.03 10.88 2.49
CA GLU A 98 2.95 12.05 1.60
C GLU A 98 1.80 11.86 0.60
N LEU A 99 0.91 12.86 0.47
CA LEU A 99 -0.25 12.81 -0.41
C LEU A 99 -0.11 13.85 -1.52
N GLY A 100 0.01 13.37 -2.75
CA GLY A 100 0.10 14.16 -3.97
C GLY A 100 -1.22 14.82 -4.34
N ALA A 101 -1.12 15.97 -5.00
CA ALA A 101 -2.25 16.80 -5.40
C ALA A 101 -2.08 17.27 -6.85
N GLY A 102 -1.90 16.32 -7.77
CA GLY A 102 -1.64 16.61 -9.19
C GLY A 102 -2.89 17.07 -9.95
N ARG A 103 -4.06 16.58 -9.55
CA ARG A 103 -5.36 16.89 -10.12
C ARG A 103 -6.35 17.23 -9.02
N VAL A 104 -7.39 17.97 -9.40
CA VAL A 104 -8.55 18.21 -8.53
C VAL A 104 -9.15 16.86 -8.14
N GLY A 105 -9.23 16.60 -6.84
CA GLY A 105 -9.79 15.36 -6.29
C GLY A 105 -8.76 14.35 -5.79
N ASP A 106 -7.48 14.47 -6.18
CA ASP A 106 -6.43 13.51 -5.78
C ASP A 106 -6.33 13.39 -4.24
N ILE A 107 -6.27 14.51 -3.51
CA ILE A 107 -6.19 14.48 -2.04
C ILE A 107 -7.41 13.76 -1.45
N ARG A 108 -8.63 14.07 -1.92
CA ARG A 108 -9.85 13.41 -1.44
C ARG A 108 -9.78 11.91 -1.69
N PHE A 109 -9.33 11.52 -2.88
CA PHE A 109 -9.18 10.12 -3.25
C PHE A 109 -8.16 9.41 -2.35
N LEU A 110 -6.95 9.96 -2.20
CA LEU A 110 -5.90 9.35 -1.38
C LEU A 110 -6.28 9.30 0.11
N CYS A 111 -6.93 10.35 0.64
CA CYS A 111 -7.50 10.34 1.98
C CYS A 111 -8.60 9.27 2.17
N GLY A 112 -9.32 8.91 1.11
CA GLY A 112 -10.31 7.83 1.18
C GLY A 112 -9.69 6.43 1.26
N LEU A 113 -8.41 6.29 0.94
CA LEU A 113 -7.66 5.04 1.06
C LEU A 113 -7.00 4.89 2.44
N ALA A 114 -6.56 6.01 3.02
CA ALA A 114 -5.71 6.11 4.22
C ALA A 114 -6.49 6.24 5.55
#